data_AF-A0A453BL11-F1
#
_entry.id   AF-A0A453BL11-F1
#
_cell.length_a   1.000
_cell.length_b   1.000
_cell.length_c   1.000
_cell.angle_alpha   90.00
_cell.angle_beta   90.00
_cell.angle_gamma   90.00
#
_symmetry.space_group_name_H-M   'P 1'
#
loop_
_entity.id
_entity.type
_entity.pdbx_description
1 polymer ?
#
loop_
_entity_poly.entity_id
_entity_poly.type
_entity_poly.pdbx_seq_one_letter_code
_entity_poly.pdbx_strand_id
1 'polypeptide(L)'
;PPTATFRAMVDAYKEDPGNPRYAFRHLLFSVTDPSQRVKPVAASDIMWAEAMGKLECMDSADRERLWPQLVQGFKDLSCRLKLQDEVLVSDTERLSMTHSNVKKLQRHFQADTYPWIQRLKHQELVIERRLLRIMRIVEALENRGFRVPLMKEEADLYERLVAIIKQI
;
A
#
# COMPACT_ATOMS: atom_id res chain seq x y z
N PRO A 1 -60.60 -9.50 -4.14
CA PRO A 1 -60.61 -10.96 -3.94
C PRO A 1 -59.24 -11.50 -3.49
N PRO A 2 -59.14 -12.12 -2.30
CA PRO A 2 -57.88 -12.58 -1.68
C PRO A 2 -57.11 -13.63 -2.51
N THR A 3 -57.80 -14.30 -3.43
CA THR A 3 -57.22 -15.28 -4.36
C THR A 3 -56.28 -14.66 -5.41
N ALA A 4 -56.53 -13.42 -5.84
CA ALA A 4 -55.66 -12.72 -6.78
C ALA A 4 -54.31 -12.33 -6.13
N THR A 5 -54.36 -11.90 -4.86
CA THR A 5 -53.17 -11.55 -4.07
C THR A 5 -52.31 -12.76 -3.78
N PHE A 6 -52.93 -13.88 -3.37
CA PHE A 6 -52.21 -15.14 -3.16
C PHE A 6 -51.52 -15.63 -4.44
N ARG A 7 -52.21 -15.57 -5.59
CA ARG A 7 -51.61 -15.95 -6.88
C ARG A 7 -50.44 -15.06 -7.25
N ALA A 8 -50.52 -13.74 -6.99
CA ALA A 8 -49.42 -12.82 -7.22
C ALA A 8 -48.22 -13.08 -6.29
N MET A 9 -48.48 -13.42 -5.02
CA MET A 9 -47.43 -13.82 -4.09
C MET A 9 -46.74 -15.10 -4.57
N VAL A 10 -47.49 -16.14 -4.93
CA VAL A 10 -46.90 -17.39 -5.44
C VAL A 10 -46.07 -17.12 -6.71
N ASP A 11 -46.58 -16.30 -7.63
CA ASP A 11 -45.87 -15.90 -8.85
C ASP A 11 -44.57 -15.17 -8.55
N ALA A 12 -44.53 -14.31 -7.54
CA ALA A 12 -43.32 -13.59 -7.15
C ALA A 12 -42.18 -14.48 -6.61
N TYR A 13 -42.50 -15.69 -6.15
CA TYR A 13 -41.53 -16.66 -5.64
C TYR A 13 -41.15 -17.74 -6.67
N LYS A 14 -41.80 -17.78 -7.83
CA LYS A 14 -41.45 -18.73 -8.90
C LYS A 14 -40.17 -18.32 -9.58
N GLU A 15 -39.10 -19.08 -9.33
CA GLU A 15 -37.78 -18.89 -9.90
C GLU A 15 -37.72 -19.41 -11.35
N ASP A 16 -38.59 -18.89 -12.21
CA ASP A 16 -38.58 -19.17 -13.64
C ASP A 16 -37.77 -18.08 -14.37
N PRO A 17 -36.85 -18.43 -15.29
CA PRO A 17 -36.05 -17.44 -16.03
C PRO A 17 -36.90 -16.39 -16.76
N GLY A 18 -38.05 -16.82 -17.29
CA GLY A 18 -39.02 -15.97 -17.98
C GLY A 18 -40.02 -15.25 -17.07
N ASN A 19 -39.94 -15.39 -15.74
CA ASN A 19 -40.87 -14.74 -14.84
C ASN A 19 -40.42 -13.29 -14.53
N PRO A 20 -41.11 -12.28 -15.09
CA PRO A 20 -40.76 -10.88 -14.85
C PRO A 20 -41.16 -10.39 -13.46
N ARG A 21 -42.00 -11.15 -12.73
CA ARG A 21 -42.50 -10.80 -11.39
C ARG A 21 -41.69 -11.43 -10.27
N TYR A 22 -40.65 -12.18 -10.60
CA TYR A 22 -39.78 -12.79 -9.59
C TYR A 22 -39.14 -11.70 -8.72
N ALA A 23 -39.45 -11.72 -7.42
CA ALA A 23 -39.12 -10.63 -6.51
C ALA A 23 -37.65 -10.62 -6.06
N PHE A 24 -36.96 -11.76 -6.11
CA PHE A 24 -35.58 -11.91 -5.63
C PHE A 24 -34.57 -11.71 -6.75
N ARG A 25 -34.68 -10.59 -7.48
CA ARG A 25 -33.68 -10.17 -8.48
C ARG A 25 -32.98 -8.92 -7.97
N HIS A 26 -31.66 -8.99 -7.86
CA HIS A 26 -30.86 -7.86 -7.42
C HIS A 26 -29.62 -7.71 -8.32
N LEU A 27 -29.21 -6.47 -8.56
CA LEU A 27 -27.90 -6.18 -9.13
C LEU A 27 -26.95 -5.84 -7.99
N LEU A 28 -25.94 -6.67 -7.82
CA LEU A 28 -24.88 -6.47 -6.84
C LEU A 28 -23.56 -6.23 -7.57
N PHE A 29 -22.71 -5.37 -7.02
CA PHE A 29 -21.43 -5.07 -7.63
C PHE A 29 -20.42 -6.19 -7.38
N SER A 30 -19.69 -6.54 -8.43
CA SER A 30 -18.60 -7.52 -8.42
C SER A 30 -17.40 -6.95 -9.16
N VAL A 31 -16.20 -7.42 -8.81
CA VAL A 31 -14.98 -7.08 -9.55
C VAL A 31 -15.04 -7.77 -10.91
N THR A 32 -15.09 -7.00 -11.99
CA THR A 32 -15.29 -7.54 -13.34
C THR A 32 -14.32 -6.90 -14.32
N ASP A 33 -13.62 -7.74 -15.07
CA ASP A 33 -12.74 -7.33 -16.15
C ASP A 33 -13.52 -6.48 -17.18
N PRO A 34 -13.00 -5.31 -17.61
CA PRO A 34 -13.61 -4.49 -18.64
C PRO A 34 -14.10 -5.25 -19.88
N SER A 35 -13.40 -6.31 -20.31
CA SER A 35 -13.80 -7.12 -21.47
C SER A 35 -15.11 -7.90 -21.28
N GLN A 36 -15.49 -8.19 -20.03
CA GLN A 36 -16.65 -8.99 -19.65
C GLN A 36 -17.87 -8.14 -19.23
N ARG A 37 -17.76 -6.81 -19.35
CA ARG A 37 -18.80 -5.88 -18.93
C ARG A 37 -19.97 -5.90 -19.90
N VAL A 38 -21.05 -6.57 -19.50
CA VAL A 38 -22.29 -6.66 -20.27
C VAL A 38 -23.47 -6.44 -19.34
N LYS A 39 -24.56 -5.86 -19.87
CA LYS A 39 -25.84 -5.80 -19.17
C LYS A 39 -26.48 -7.20 -19.11
N PRO A 40 -26.81 -7.73 -17.92
CA PRO A 40 -27.47 -9.03 -17.81
C PRO A 40 -28.85 -9.02 -18.49
N VAL A 41 -29.14 -10.02 -19.32
CA VAL A 41 -30.38 -10.12 -20.11
C VAL A 41 -31.64 -10.12 -19.24
N ALA A 42 -31.58 -10.75 -18.06
CA ALA A 42 -32.72 -10.85 -17.14
C ALA A 42 -32.90 -9.62 -16.22
N ALA A 43 -32.02 -8.61 -16.32
CA ALA A 43 -32.17 -7.34 -15.59
C ALA A 43 -33.09 -6.38 -16.35
N SER A 44 -34.08 -5.80 -15.67
CA SER A 44 -34.93 -4.76 -16.24
C SER A 44 -34.15 -3.46 -16.46
N ASP A 45 -34.63 -2.63 -17.38
CA ASP A 45 -34.03 -1.33 -17.69
C ASP A 45 -33.95 -0.41 -16.47
N ILE A 46 -34.98 -0.43 -15.62
CA ILE A 46 -35.05 0.37 -14.39
C ILE A 46 -33.97 -0.10 -13.41
N MET A 47 -33.88 -1.41 -13.12
CA MET A 47 -32.84 -1.94 -12.22
C MET A 47 -31.44 -1.63 -12.75
N TRP A 48 -31.24 -1.76 -14.05
CA TRP A 48 -29.96 -1.46 -14.70
C TRP A 48 -29.60 0.02 -14.56
N ALA A 49 -30.54 0.93 -14.86
CA ALA A 49 -30.32 2.37 -14.74
C ALA A 49 -30.02 2.77 -13.29
N GLU A 50 -30.73 2.21 -12.31
CA GLU A 50 -30.45 2.46 -10.90
C GLU A 50 -29.06 1.97 -10.47
N ALA A 51 -28.65 0.78 -10.92
CA ALA A 51 -27.33 0.23 -10.61
C ALA A 51 -26.21 1.02 -11.28
N MET A 52 -26.39 1.43 -12.54
CA MET A 52 -25.42 2.27 -13.24
C MET A 52 -25.33 3.66 -12.63
N GLY A 53 -26.46 4.29 -12.26
CA GLY A 53 -26.46 5.57 -11.55
C GLY A 53 -25.76 5.49 -10.20
N LYS A 54 -25.95 4.39 -9.45
CA LYS A 54 -25.18 4.12 -8.22
C LYS A 54 -23.69 4.02 -8.50
N LEU A 55 -23.30 3.29 -9.55
CA LEU A 55 -21.89 3.16 -9.95
C LEU A 55 -21.28 4.51 -10.30
N GLU A 56 -21.97 5.33 -11.11
CA GLU A 56 -21.50 6.66 -11.50
C GLU A 56 -21.24 7.57 -10.28
N CYS A 57 -22.02 7.43 -9.21
CA CYS A 57 -21.84 8.15 -7.95
C CYS A 57 -20.70 7.61 -7.06
N MET A 58 -20.07 6.47 -7.39
CA MET A 58 -18.93 5.92 -6.64
C MET A 58 -17.60 6.61 -7.02
N ASP A 59 -16.58 6.39 -6.20
CA ASP A 59 -15.22 6.85 -6.45
C ASP A 59 -14.63 6.26 -7.74
N SER A 60 -13.67 6.94 -8.36
CA SER A 60 -13.06 6.52 -9.64
C SER A 60 -12.50 5.10 -9.58
N ALA A 61 -11.84 4.73 -8.48
CA ALA A 61 -11.27 3.40 -8.30
C ALA A 61 -12.34 2.29 -8.31
N ASP A 62 -13.49 2.55 -7.69
CA ASP A 62 -14.60 1.60 -7.67
C ASP A 62 -15.29 1.53 -9.01
N ARG A 63 -15.50 2.67 -9.70
CA ARG A 63 -16.08 2.72 -11.06
C ARG A 63 -15.25 1.96 -12.08
N GLU A 64 -13.93 2.01 -11.95
CA GLU A 64 -13.01 1.33 -12.85
C GLU A 64 -12.94 -0.17 -12.59
N ARG A 65 -13.33 -0.66 -11.42
CA ARG A 65 -13.15 -2.07 -11.02
C ARG A 65 -14.46 -2.84 -10.91
N LEU A 66 -15.53 -2.18 -10.48
CA LEU A 66 -16.81 -2.80 -10.18
C LEU A 66 -17.73 -2.80 -11.40
N TRP A 67 -18.55 -3.83 -11.49
CA TRP A 67 -19.63 -3.93 -12.48
C TRP A 67 -20.87 -4.58 -11.87
N PRO A 68 -22.10 -4.12 -12.21
CA PRO A 68 -23.32 -4.76 -11.73
C PRO A 68 -23.46 -6.19 -12.27
N GLN A 69 -23.65 -7.15 -11.37
CA GLN A 69 -23.91 -8.54 -11.68
C GLN A 69 -25.29 -8.93 -11.16
N LEU A 70 -26.06 -9.65 -12.00
CA LEU A 70 -27.36 -10.16 -11.61
C LEU A 70 -27.20 -11.30 -10.60
N VAL A 71 -28.00 -11.21 -9.54
CA VAL A 71 -28.18 -12.24 -8.53
C VAL A 71 -29.66 -12.58 -8.50
N GLN A 72 -29.97 -13.84 -8.77
CA GLN A 72 -31.32 -14.35 -8.79
C GLN A 72 -31.50 -15.40 -7.69
N GLY A 73 -32.34 -15.05 -6.71
CA GLY A 73 -32.71 -15.97 -5.63
C GLY A 73 -31.58 -16.29 -4.65
N PHE A 74 -31.88 -17.25 -3.77
CA PHE A 74 -30.99 -17.64 -2.68
C PHE A 74 -29.83 -18.54 -3.14
N LYS A 75 -29.99 -19.23 -4.28
CA LYS A 75 -28.93 -20.09 -4.82
C LYS A 75 -27.72 -19.25 -5.24
N ASP A 76 -27.94 -18.16 -5.98
CA ASP A 76 -26.86 -17.25 -6.39
C ASP A 76 -26.22 -16.56 -5.18
N LEU A 77 -27.03 -16.13 -4.19
CA LEU A 77 -26.51 -15.59 -2.94
C LEU A 77 -25.63 -16.60 -2.18
N SER A 78 -26.05 -17.86 -2.13
CA SER A 78 -25.28 -18.94 -1.50
C SER A 78 -23.97 -19.20 -2.24
N CYS A 79 -23.98 -19.17 -3.58
CA CYS A 79 -22.75 -19.26 -4.38
C CYS A 79 -21.81 -18.09 -4.09
N ARG A 80 -22.32 -16.86 -4.00
CA ARG A 80 -21.52 -15.68 -3.64
C ARG A 80 -20.92 -15.78 -2.25
N LEU A 81 -21.68 -16.28 -1.27
CA LEU A 81 -21.18 -16.47 0.09
C LEU A 81 -20.00 -17.45 0.11
N LYS A 82 -20.12 -18.58 -0.60
CA LYS A 82 -19.02 -19.56 -0.74
C LYS A 82 -17.78 -18.94 -1.38
N LEU A 83 -17.94 -18.15 -2.44
CA LEU A 83 -16.83 -17.44 -3.07
C LEU A 83 -16.17 -16.44 -2.11
N GLN A 84 -16.96 -15.75 -1.28
CA GLN A 84 -16.42 -14.86 -0.25
C GLN A 84 -15.60 -15.63 0.79
N ASP A 85 -16.08 -16.77 1.25
CA ASP A 85 -15.36 -17.62 2.21
C ASP A 85 -14.02 -18.11 1.61
N GLU A 86 -14.02 -18.56 0.35
CA GLU A 86 -12.81 -18.98 -0.36
C GLU A 86 -11.78 -17.83 -0.50
N VAL A 87 -12.24 -16.64 -0.87
CA VAL A 87 -11.38 -15.45 -0.97
C VAL A 87 -10.83 -15.04 0.38
N LEU A 88 -11.63 -15.08 1.44
CA LEU A 88 -11.18 -14.78 2.81
C LEU A 88 -10.06 -15.71 3.25
N VAL A 89 -10.18 -17.02 2.99
CA VAL A 89 -9.10 -17.97 3.31
C VAL A 89 -7.82 -17.62 2.54
N SER A 90 -7.91 -17.40 1.23
CA SER A 90 -6.75 -17.00 0.41
C SER A 90 -6.09 -15.71 0.91
N ASP A 91 -6.89 -14.71 1.26
CA ASP A 91 -6.39 -13.44 1.77
C ASP A 91 -5.70 -13.61 3.13
N THR A 92 -6.22 -14.44 4.02
CA THR A 92 -5.56 -14.74 5.30
C THR A 92 -4.21 -15.41 5.11
N GLU A 93 -4.08 -16.32 4.14
CA GLU A 93 -2.82 -16.98 3.79
C GLU A 93 -1.80 -15.97 3.23
N ARG A 94 -2.24 -15.11 2.30
CA ARG A 94 -1.41 -14.04 1.71
C ARG A 94 -0.91 -13.05 2.77
N LEU A 95 -1.79 -12.65 3.70
CA LEU A 95 -1.42 -11.78 4.82
C LEU A 95 -0.43 -12.47 5.77
N SER A 96 -0.65 -13.75 6.07
CA SER A 96 0.26 -14.55 6.91
C SER A 96 1.66 -14.63 6.31
N MET A 97 1.75 -14.92 5.01
CA MET A 97 3.02 -14.95 4.27
C MET A 97 3.71 -13.57 4.27
N THR A 98 2.96 -12.50 3.99
CA THR A 98 3.48 -11.13 3.99
C THR A 98 4.05 -10.77 5.36
N HIS A 99 3.31 -11.07 6.43
CA HIS A 99 3.75 -10.85 7.80
C HIS A 99 5.02 -11.67 8.14
N SER A 100 5.11 -12.93 7.70
CA SER A 100 6.35 -13.71 7.86
C SER A 100 7.54 -13.09 7.13
N ASN A 101 7.33 -12.54 5.93
CA ASN A 101 8.39 -11.88 5.16
C ASN A 101 8.85 -10.59 5.83
N VAL A 102 7.92 -9.77 6.33
CA VAL A 102 8.23 -8.57 7.11
C VAL A 102 9.05 -8.92 8.35
N LYS A 103 8.70 -9.99 9.08
CA LYS A 103 9.48 -10.46 10.23
C LYS A 103 10.90 -10.88 9.86
N LYS A 104 11.09 -11.56 8.73
CA LYS A 104 12.43 -11.93 8.24
C LYS A 104 13.26 -10.69 7.91
N LEU A 105 12.67 -9.74 7.18
CA LEU A 105 13.33 -8.46 6.84
C LEU A 105 13.70 -7.67 8.09
N GLN A 106 12.80 -7.57 9.05
CA GLN A 106 13.05 -6.89 10.32
C GLN A 106 14.22 -7.53 11.08
N ARG A 107 14.27 -8.86 11.17
CA ARG A 107 15.38 -9.58 11.82
C ARG A 107 16.71 -9.33 11.12
N HIS A 108 16.76 -9.44 9.78
CA HIS A 108 17.98 -9.17 9.02
C HIS A 108 18.44 -7.72 9.19
N PHE A 109 17.52 -6.76 9.15
CA PHE A 109 17.86 -5.37 9.38
C PHE A 109 18.47 -5.15 10.78
N GLN A 110 17.85 -5.71 11.82
CA GLN A 110 18.30 -5.55 13.20
C GLN A 110 19.61 -6.29 13.51
N ALA A 111 19.79 -7.50 13.00
CA ALA A 111 20.94 -8.34 13.29
C ALA A 111 22.17 -8.00 12.43
N ASP A 112 21.95 -7.63 11.17
CA ASP A 112 23.04 -7.52 10.19
C ASP A 112 23.25 -6.09 9.72
N THR A 113 22.21 -5.49 9.13
CA THR A 113 22.34 -4.19 8.46
C THR A 113 22.65 -3.07 9.46
N TYR A 114 21.90 -2.99 10.56
CA TYR A 114 22.08 -1.92 11.54
C TYR A 114 23.46 -1.98 12.24
N PRO A 115 23.92 -3.13 12.75
CA PRO A 115 25.27 -3.24 13.32
C PRO A 115 26.37 -2.94 12.30
N TRP A 116 26.18 -3.34 11.04
CA TRP A 116 27.14 -3.00 9.98
C TRP A 116 27.25 -1.49 9.74
N ILE A 117 26.12 -0.77 9.69
CA ILE A 117 26.10 0.70 9.60
C ILE A 117 26.85 1.32 10.78
N GLN A 118 26.65 0.82 12.00
CA GLN A 118 27.35 1.33 13.19
C GLN A 118 28.87 1.13 13.08
N ARG A 119 29.32 -0.04 12.59
CA ARG A 119 30.75 -0.29 12.35
C ARG A 119 31.34 0.66 11.31
N LEU A 120 30.63 0.91 10.22
CA LEU A 120 31.07 1.86 9.19
C LEU A 120 31.22 3.28 9.74
N LYS A 121 30.22 3.77 10.48
CA LYS A 121 30.30 5.09 11.13
C LYS A 121 31.48 5.20 12.08
N HIS A 122 31.78 4.13 12.83
CA HIS A 122 32.95 4.13 13.70
C HIS A 122 34.27 4.17 12.90
N GLN A 123 34.36 3.38 11.83
CA GLN A 123 35.54 3.36 10.95
C GLN A 123 35.76 4.71 10.26
N GLU A 124 34.69 5.37 9.83
CA GLU A 124 34.73 6.72 9.25
C GLU A 124 35.39 7.71 10.23
N LEU A 125 34.92 7.78 11.48
CA LEU A 125 35.52 8.65 12.50
C LEU A 125 37.00 8.34 12.76
N VAL A 126 37.38 7.05 12.73
CA VAL A 126 38.78 6.64 12.89
C VAL A 126 39.62 7.13 11.70
N ILE A 127 39.11 7.01 10.47
CA ILE A 127 39.80 7.46 9.26
C ILE A 127 39.93 8.98 9.25
N GLU A 128 38.86 9.71 9.57
CA GLU A 128 38.89 11.18 9.67
C GLU A 128 39.95 11.66 10.67
N ARG A 129 40.03 11.05 11.85
CA ARG A 129 41.06 11.38 12.85
C ARG A 129 42.47 11.08 12.34
N ARG A 130 42.67 9.97 11.62
CA ARG A 130 43.97 9.63 11.03
C ARG A 130 44.35 10.61 9.92
N LEU A 131 43.40 11.00 9.09
CA LEU A 131 43.59 11.98 8.02
C LEU A 131 44.01 13.33 8.61
N LEU A 132 43.29 13.84 9.61
CA LEU A 132 43.64 15.09 10.32
C LEU A 132 45.05 15.04 10.91
N ARG A 133 45.46 13.90 11.47
CA ARG A 133 46.82 13.73 12.00
C ARG A 133 47.87 13.78 10.89
N ILE A 134 47.63 13.13 9.76
CA ILE A 134 48.55 13.15 8.61
C ILE A 134 48.64 14.56 8.04
N MET A 135 47.51 15.24 7.86
CA MET A 135 47.44 16.60 7.31
C MET A 135 48.26 17.59 8.16
N ARG A 136 48.13 17.53 9.49
CA ARG A 136 48.97 18.33 10.41
C ARG A 136 50.47 18.03 10.28
N ILE A 137 50.86 16.78 10.03
CA ILE A 137 52.27 16.41 9.83
C ILE A 137 52.77 16.96 8.50
N VAL A 138 51.98 16.84 7.44
CA VAL A 138 52.30 17.37 6.11
C VAL A 138 52.49 18.88 6.18
N GLU A 139 51.52 19.61 6.74
CA GLU A 139 51.61 21.07 6.96
C GLU A 139 52.89 21.44 7.74
N ALA A 140 53.19 20.73 8.83
CA ALA A 140 54.39 20.99 9.62
C ALA A 140 55.70 20.71 8.87
N LEU A 141 55.73 19.69 8.01
CA LEU A 141 56.91 19.36 7.20
C LEU A 141 57.11 20.36 6.05
N GLU A 142 56.04 20.75 5.36
CA GLU A 142 56.06 21.77 4.31
C GLU A 142 56.53 23.12 4.88
N ASN A 143 56.08 23.47 6.08
CA ASN A 143 56.47 24.71 6.75
C ASN A 143 57.87 24.67 7.40
N ARG A 144 58.45 23.50 7.70
CA ARG A 144 59.76 23.38 8.36
C ARG A 144 60.96 23.81 7.50
N GLY A 145 60.77 24.05 6.20
CA GLY A 145 61.80 24.54 5.28
C GLY A 145 61.87 26.06 5.12
N PHE A 146 60.82 26.77 5.54
CA PHE A 146 60.70 28.21 5.36
C PHE A 146 60.32 28.86 6.70
N ARG A 147 61.15 29.76 7.23
CA ARG A 147 60.71 30.65 8.33
C ARG A 147 59.75 31.69 7.78
N VAL A 148 58.54 31.28 7.44
CA VAL A 148 57.48 32.18 6.99
C VAL A 148 56.69 32.63 8.24
N PRO A 149 56.46 33.94 8.42
CA PRO A 149 55.53 34.44 9.43
C PRO A 149 54.14 33.81 9.23
N LEU A 150 53.40 33.56 10.33
CA LEU A 150 52.03 33.04 10.24
C LEU A 150 51.20 33.84 9.23
N MET A 151 50.58 33.15 8.29
CA MET A 151 49.69 33.79 7.32
C MET A 151 48.43 34.27 8.03
N LYS A 152 47.79 35.33 7.54
CA LYS A 152 46.57 35.91 8.14
C LYS A 152 45.49 34.84 8.40
N GLU A 153 45.33 33.90 7.46
CA GLU A 153 44.38 32.80 7.54
C GLU A 153 44.70 31.81 8.68
N GLU A 154 45.99 31.57 8.98
CA GLU A 154 46.42 30.70 10.08
C GLU A 154 46.17 31.36 11.45
N ALA A 155 46.37 32.68 11.55
CA ALA A 155 46.06 33.45 12.75
C ALA A 155 44.54 33.44 13.03
N ASP A 156 43.72 33.66 12.01
CA ASP A 156 42.25 33.59 12.10
C ASP A 156 41.78 32.19 12.54
N LEU A 157 42.40 31.12 12.03
CA LEU A 157 42.11 29.75 12.45
C LEU A 157 42.47 29.51 13.92
N TYR A 158 43.63 29.98 14.36
CA TYR A 158 44.05 29.87 15.75
C TYR A 158 43.07 30.55 16.70
N GLU A 159 42.63 31.78 16.39
CA GLU A 159 41.64 32.49 17.20
C GLU A 159 40.32 31.72 17.29
N ARG A 160 39.85 31.15 16.18
CA ARG A 160 38.63 30.31 16.15
C ARG A 160 38.78 29.06 17.02
N LEU A 161 39.91 28.36 16.93
CA LEU A 161 40.16 27.17 17.75
C LEU A 161 40.22 27.52 19.24
N VAL A 162 40.88 28.62 19.61
CA VAL A 162 40.93 29.12 20.98
C VAL A 162 39.53 29.48 21.49
N ALA A 163 38.70 30.11 20.65
CA ALA A 163 37.32 30.43 20.99
C ALA A 163 36.50 29.16 21.27
N ILE A 164 36.63 28.13 20.44
CA ILE A 164 35.96 26.84 20.64
C ILE A 164 36.44 26.15 21.92
N ILE A 165 37.75 26.11 22.18
CA ILE A 165 38.32 25.50 23.40
C ILE A 165 37.79 26.18 24.67
N LYS A 166 37.53 27.49 24.63
CA LYS A 166 36.96 28.23 25.76
C LYS A 166 35.46 27.97 25.99
N GLN A 167 34.76 27.40 25.00
CA GLN A 167 33.33 27.11 25.06
C GLN A 167 33.02 25.66 25.50
N ILE A 168 34.01 24.77 25.48
CA ILE A 168 33.93 23.36 25.91
C ILE A 168 34.35 23.28 27.37
#